data_AF-A0A1B9PTJ3-F1
#
_entry.id   AF-A0A1B9PTJ3-F1
#
_cell.length_a   1.000
_cell.length_b   1.000
_cell.length_c   1.000
_cell.angle_alpha   90.00
_cell.angle_beta   90.00
_cell.angle_gamma   90.00
#
_symmetry.space_group_name_H-M   'P 1'
#
loop_
_entity.id
_entity.type
_entity.pdbx_description
1 polymer ?
#
loop_
_entity_poly.entity_id
_entity_poly.type
_entity_poly.pdbx_seq_one_letter_code
_entity_poly.pdbx_strand_id
1 'polypeptide(L)'
;MFSHVFLGTEDIERAKSFYDPIMKVLGYNEGSVDPKGRCVYVSQTGVLGLTKPIDGQPATHGNGMTVGFLASSPEVVDEWHRVGVENGGTSIENGPGARGSDERRLYMAYLRDPDGNKICATHFMP
;
A
#
# COMPACT_ATOMS: atom_id res chain seq x y z
N MET A 1 -3.39 6.35 14.90
CA MET A 1 -4.66 7.08 14.70
C MET A 1 -5.71 6.17 14.08
N PHE A 2 -5.46 5.56 12.93
CA PHE A 2 -6.42 4.65 12.29
C PHE A 2 -6.39 3.26 12.90
N SER A 3 -7.56 2.70 13.21
CA SER A 3 -7.69 1.29 13.64
C SER A 3 -7.61 0.33 12.45
N HIS A 4 -8.14 0.74 11.30
CA HIS A 4 -8.10 -0.04 10.07
C HIS A 4 -8.29 0.83 8.83
N VAL A 5 -7.82 0.32 7.69
CA VAL A 5 -8.05 0.85 6.34
C VAL A 5 -8.41 -0.33 5.45
N PHE A 6 -9.45 -0.21 4.62
CA PHE A 6 -9.81 -1.21 3.62
C PHE A 6 -9.72 -0.63 2.22
N LEU A 7 -9.19 -1.42 1.30
CA LEU A 7 -9.14 -1.13 -0.12
C LEU A 7 -9.98 -2.16 -0.87
N GLY A 8 -10.77 -1.66 -1.82
CA GLY A 8 -11.58 -2.50 -2.70
C GLY A 8 -10.70 -3.20 -3.73
N THR A 9 -10.99 -4.47 -4.00
CA THR A 9 -10.39 -5.25 -5.10
C THR A 9 -11.43 -6.19 -5.69
N GLU A 10 -11.34 -6.43 -6.99
CA GLU A 10 -12.16 -7.45 -7.67
C GLU A 10 -11.62 -8.86 -7.46
N ASP A 11 -10.33 -8.98 -7.17
CA ASP A 11 -9.60 -10.25 -7.12
C ASP A 11 -8.63 -10.27 -5.93
N ILE A 12 -9.04 -10.99 -4.88
CA ILE A 12 -8.30 -11.10 -3.62
C ILE A 12 -6.95 -11.79 -3.83
N GLU A 13 -6.87 -12.77 -4.71
CA GLU A 13 -5.62 -13.48 -4.98
C GLU A 13 -4.64 -12.57 -5.71
N ARG A 14 -5.10 -11.88 -6.77
CA ARG A 14 -4.29 -10.89 -7.50
C ARG A 14 -3.81 -9.76 -6.59
N ALA A 15 -4.71 -9.22 -5.76
CA ALA A 15 -4.34 -8.16 -4.84
C ALA A 15 -3.34 -8.69 -3.78
N LYS A 16 -3.56 -9.88 -3.23
CA LYS A 16 -2.62 -10.49 -2.28
C LYS A 16 -1.24 -10.72 -2.89
N SER A 17 -1.15 -11.20 -4.14
CA SER A 17 0.12 -11.37 -4.86
C SER A 17 0.90 -10.05 -5.04
N PHE A 18 0.20 -8.91 -5.11
CA PHE A 18 0.82 -7.59 -5.12
C PHE A 18 1.17 -7.08 -3.71
N TYR A 19 0.25 -7.21 -2.75
CA TYR A 19 0.42 -6.63 -1.41
C TYR A 19 1.38 -7.43 -0.53
N ASP A 20 1.45 -8.77 -0.64
CA ASP A 20 2.36 -9.58 0.19
C ASP A 20 3.84 -9.16 0.03
N PRO A 21 4.39 -9.04 -1.20
CA PRO A 21 5.78 -8.65 -1.39
C PRO A 21 6.09 -7.25 -0.84
N ILE A 22 5.23 -6.26 -1.11
CA ILE A 22 5.47 -4.89 -0.65
C ILE A 22 5.32 -4.75 0.87
N MET A 23 4.41 -5.52 1.49
CA MET A 23 4.25 -5.54 2.95
C MET A 23 5.43 -6.23 3.63
N LYS A 24 6.01 -7.27 2.99
CA LYS A 24 7.23 -7.91 3.45
C LYS A 24 8.44 -6.97 3.44
N VAL A 25 8.58 -6.12 2.43
CA VAL A 25 9.63 -5.08 2.38
C VAL A 25 9.51 -4.12 3.58
N LEU A 26 8.29 -3.80 3.99
CA LEU A 26 8.01 -2.96 5.16
C LEU A 26 8.14 -3.71 6.50
N GLY A 27 8.49 -4.99 6.48
CA GLY A 27 8.69 -5.81 7.68
C GLY A 27 7.41 -6.44 8.26
N TYR A 28 6.31 -6.47 7.49
CA TYR A 28 5.07 -7.15 7.89
C TYR A 28 5.01 -8.59 7.36
N ASN A 29 4.20 -9.41 8.01
CA ASN A 29 3.90 -10.77 7.54
C ASN A 29 2.96 -10.73 6.32
N GLU A 30 2.92 -11.85 5.60
CA GLU A 30 1.92 -12.08 4.55
C GLU A 30 0.50 -11.96 5.09
N GLY A 31 -0.42 -11.51 4.25
CA GLY A 31 -1.82 -11.35 4.62
C GLY A 31 -2.51 -12.68 4.83
N SER A 32 -3.45 -12.76 5.78
CA SER A 32 -4.30 -13.94 5.96
C SER A 32 -5.67 -13.71 5.34
N VAL A 33 -6.21 -14.72 4.66
CA VAL A 33 -7.59 -14.66 4.16
C VAL A 33 -8.53 -15.11 5.27
N ASP A 34 -9.43 -14.22 5.68
CA ASP A 34 -10.40 -14.50 6.73
C ASP A 34 -11.60 -15.31 6.21
N PRO A 35 -12.48 -15.83 7.09
CA PRO A 35 -13.67 -16.59 6.68
C PRO A 35 -14.67 -15.82 5.81
N LYS A 36 -14.53 -14.49 5.68
CA LYS A 36 -15.35 -13.65 4.81
C LYS A 36 -14.70 -13.44 3.44
N GLY A 37 -13.57 -14.08 3.17
CA GLY A 37 -12.83 -13.97 1.90
C GLY A 37 -12.03 -12.67 1.77
N ARG A 38 -11.73 -11.99 2.88
CA ARG A 38 -10.94 -10.75 2.88
C ARG A 38 -9.50 -11.06 3.22
N CYS A 39 -8.54 -10.48 2.51
CA CYS A 39 -7.14 -10.58 2.89
C CYS A 39 -6.79 -9.47 3.88
N VAL A 40 -6.23 -9.81 5.04
CA VAL A 40 -5.91 -8.86 6.11
C VAL A 40 -4.44 -8.91 6.51
N TYR A 41 -3.83 -7.73 6.65
CA TYR A 41 -2.50 -7.52 7.21
C TYR A 41 -2.66 -6.85 8.57
N VAL A 42 -2.33 -7.58 9.63
CA VAL A 42 -2.53 -7.14 11.02
C VAL A 42 -1.20 -6.70 11.61
N SER A 43 -1.18 -5.50 12.19
CA SER A 43 -0.08 -5.01 13.00
C SER A 43 -0.53 -4.78 14.44
N GLN A 44 0.39 -4.39 15.33
CA GLN A 44 0.05 -4.04 16.71
C GLN A 44 -0.89 -2.82 16.81
N THR A 45 -0.91 -1.96 15.80
CA THR A 45 -1.58 -0.65 15.85
C THR A 45 -2.73 -0.50 14.86
N GLY A 46 -2.95 -1.47 13.96
CA GLY A 46 -4.08 -1.44 13.05
C GLY A 46 -4.08 -2.56 12.01
N VAL A 47 -5.03 -2.47 11.07
CA VAL A 47 -5.25 -3.46 10.02
C VAL A 47 -5.32 -2.80 8.64
N LEU A 48 -4.61 -3.34 7.66
CA LEU A 48 -4.91 -3.13 6.25
C LEU A 48 -5.74 -4.32 5.75
N GLY A 49 -6.89 -4.05 5.14
CA GLY A 49 -7.74 -5.07 4.54
C GLY A 49 -7.91 -4.88 3.04
N LEU A 50 -7.92 -5.99 2.31
CA LEU A 50 -8.31 -6.07 0.91
C LEU A 50 -9.64 -6.82 0.86
N THR A 51 -10.63 -6.23 0.19
CA THR A 51 -11.99 -6.78 0.20
C THR A 51 -12.66 -6.61 -1.16
N LYS A 52 -13.47 -7.61 -1.53
CA LYS A 52 -14.53 -7.37 -2.51
C LYS A 52 -15.55 -6.38 -1.90
N PRO A 53 -16.08 -5.42 -2.66
CA PRO A 53 -17.08 -4.49 -2.15
C PRO A 53 -18.32 -5.21 -1.64
N ILE A 54 -18.79 -4.82 -0.45
CA ILE A 54 -19.90 -5.51 0.24
C ILE A 54 -21.26 -5.26 -0.42
N ASP A 55 -21.39 -4.15 -1.15
CA ASP A 55 -22.61 -3.80 -1.91
C ASP A 55 -22.69 -4.52 -3.26
N GLY A 56 -21.69 -5.35 -3.59
CA GLY A 56 -21.62 -6.12 -4.83
C GLY A 56 -21.34 -5.29 -6.08
N GLN A 57 -21.05 -4.00 -5.95
CA GLN A 57 -20.61 -3.18 -7.08
C GLN A 57 -19.11 -3.40 -7.36
N PRO A 58 -18.63 -3.08 -8.58
CA PRO A 58 -17.21 -3.15 -8.87
C PRO A 58 -16.39 -2.27 -7.93
N ALA A 59 -15.22 -2.76 -7.54
CA ALA A 59 -14.21 -2.01 -6.81
C ALA A 59 -13.75 -0.81 -7.65
N THR A 60 -13.68 0.34 -7.01
CA THR A 60 -13.22 1.58 -7.63
C THR A 60 -12.24 2.28 -6.72
N HIS A 61 -11.26 2.95 -7.30
CA HIS A 61 -10.38 3.82 -6.54
C HIS A 61 -11.03 5.20 -6.30
N GLY A 62 -10.87 5.75 -5.11
CA GLY A 62 -11.30 7.12 -4.82
C GLY A 62 -10.36 8.15 -5.46
N ASN A 63 -10.89 9.11 -6.21
CA ASN A 63 -10.10 10.25 -6.68
C ASN A 63 -9.68 11.13 -5.49
N GLY A 64 -8.38 11.46 -5.40
CA GLY A 64 -7.81 12.16 -4.24
C GLY A 64 -7.46 11.28 -3.04
N MET A 65 -7.83 9.99 -3.05
CA MET A 65 -7.45 9.06 -1.99
C MET A 65 -5.98 8.65 -2.11
N THR A 66 -5.31 8.48 -0.96
CA THR A 66 -3.96 7.92 -0.88
C THR A 66 -3.79 7.23 0.46
N VAL A 67 -3.29 6.00 0.47
CA VAL A 67 -2.89 5.29 1.69
C VAL A 67 -1.36 5.29 1.77
N GLY A 68 -0.83 5.94 2.80
CA GLY A 68 0.60 6.02 3.05
C GLY A 68 1.07 5.01 4.09
N PHE A 69 2.06 4.20 3.72
CA PHE A 69 2.78 3.29 4.60
C PHE A 69 4.06 3.95 5.10
N LEU A 70 4.37 3.73 6.38
CA LEU A 70 5.59 4.25 6.99
C LEU A 70 6.76 3.30 6.70
N ALA A 71 7.80 3.82 6.07
CA ALA A 71 9.06 3.13 5.81
C ALA A 71 10.13 3.55 6.83
N SER A 72 10.98 2.60 7.21
CA SER A 72 12.05 2.82 8.18
C SER A 72 13.25 3.58 7.63
N SER A 73 13.43 3.63 6.30
CA SER A 73 14.52 4.37 5.64
C SER A 73 14.16 4.72 4.18
N PRO A 74 14.93 5.62 3.53
CA PRO A 74 14.82 5.87 2.08
C PRO A 74 15.00 4.61 1.23
N GLU A 75 15.95 3.74 1.58
CA GLU A 75 16.24 2.51 0.85
C GLU A 75 15.06 1.54 0.90
N VAL A 76 14.32 1.51 2.02
CA VAL A 76 13.08 0.73 2.12
C VAL A 76 11.99 1.28 1.19
N VAL A 77 11.94 2.60 0.98
CA VAL A 77 11.01 3.21 0.01
C VAL A 77 11.39 2.83 -1.43
N ASP A 78 12.68 2.86 -1.76
CA ASP A 78 13.18 2.45 -3.08
C ASP A 78 12.85 0.98 -3.37
N GLU A 79 13.15 0.10 -2.40
CA GLU A 79 12.88 -1.33 -2.54
C GLU A 79 11.38 -1.62 -2.59
N TRP A 80 10.57 -0.93 -1.79
CA TRP A 80 9.12 -1.08 -1.80
C TRP A 80 8.54 -0.70 -3.17
N HIS A 81 9.05 0.37 -3.78
CA HIS A 81 8.62 0.82 -5.10
C HIS A 81 9.02 -0.18 -6.18
N ARG A 82 10.28 -0.63 -6.18
CA ARG A 82 10.80 -1.63 -7.13
C ARG A 82 9.99 -2.93 -7.07
N VAL A 83 9.82 -3.48 -5.87
CA VAL A 83 9.04 -4.72 -5.65
C VAL A 83 7.59 -4.54 -6.06
N GLY A 84 6.99 -3.39 -5.76
CA GLY A 84 5.60 -3.12 -6.16
C GLY A 84 5.43 -3.09 -7.67
N VAL A 85 6.32 -2.43 -8.42
CA VAL A 85 6.29 -2.43 -9.89
C VAL A 85 6.46 -3.85 -10.45
N GLU A 86 7.39 -4.63 -9.91
CA GLU A 86 7.65 -6.02 -10.34
C GLU A 86 6.46 -6.97 -10.10
N ASN A 87 5.61 -6.68 -9.12
CA ASN A 87 4.47 -7.51 -8.75
C ASN A 87 3.12 -6.93 -9.22
N GLY A 88 3.13 -6.12 -10.28
CA GLY A 88 1.92 -5.66 -10.97
C GLY A 88 1.39 -4.30 -10.57
N GLY A 89 2.11 -3.57 -9.71
CA GLY A 89 1.85 -2.16 -9.45
C GLY A 89 2.27 -1.27 -10.60
N THR A 90 1.65 -0.10 -10.71
CA THR A 90 2.03 0.92 -11.69
C THR A 90 2.72 2.08 -10.99
N SER A 91 3.96 2.38 -11.38
CA SER A 91 4.64 3.60 -10.97
C SER A 91 3.89 4.83 -11.47
N ILE A 92 3.62 5.76 -10.57
CA ILE A 92 2.91 7.01 -10.88
C ILE A 92 3.64 8.21 -10.26
N GLU A 93 3.35 9.40 -10.80
CA GLU A 93 4.04 10.65 -10.45
C GLU A 93 5.56 10.55 -10.69
N ASN A 94 6.35 11.26 -9.87
CA ASN A 94 7.80 11.13 -9.87
C ASN A 94 8.20 9.86 -9.12
N GLY A 95 9.24 9.18 -9.60
CA GLY A 95 9.82 8.01 -8.92
C GLY A 95 10.33 8.33 -7.50
N PRO A 96 10.84 7.32 -6.78
CA PRO A 96 11.32 7.49 -5.40
C PRO A 96 12.23 8.70 -5.24
N GLY A 97 12.03 9.46 -4.17
CA GLY A 97 12.91 10.59 -3.88
C GLY A 97 12.43 11.52 -2.78
N ALA A 98 13.34 12.42 -2.41
CA ALA A 98 13.08 13.45 -1.43
C ALA A 98 12.10 14.53 -1.96
N ARG A 99 11.14 14.92 -1.13
CA ARG A 99 10.13 15.96 -1.36
C ARG A 99 9.95 16.80 -0.10
N GLY A 100 9.45 18.03 -0.26
CA GLY A 100 9.19 18.96 0.85
C GLY A 100 10.33 19.96 1.09
N SER A 101 10.11 20.86 2.05
CA SER A 101 11.06 21.87 2.52
C SER A 101 11.67 21.46 3.87
N ASP A 102 12.65 22.22 4.36
CA ASP A 102 13.50 21.89 5.51
C ASP A 102 12.75 21.43 6.78
N GLU A 103 11.53 21.90 7.04
CA GLU A 103 10.75 21.50 8.22
C GLU A 103 9.95 20.19 8.07
N ARG A 104 9.75 19.71 6.83
CA ARG A 104 9.00 18.48 6.50
C ARG A 104 9.58 17.80 5.28
N ARG A 105 10.84 17.39 5.38
CA ARG A 105 11.49 16.62 4.32
C ARG A 105 11.07 15.15 4.42
N LEU A 106 10.58 14.61 3.31
CA LEU A 106 10.08 13.25 3.20
C LEU A 106 10.77 12.55 2.05
N TYR A 107 11.14 11.29 2.23
CA TYR A 107 11.50 10.42 1.11
C TYR A 107 10.31 9.53 0.78
N MET A 108 9.80 9.59 -0.45
CA MET A 108 8.54 8.93 -0.80
C MET A 108 8.52 8.38 -2.22
N ALA A 109 7.65 7.39 -2.42
CA ALA A 109 7.33 6.81 -3.72
C ALA A 109 5.84 6.43 -3.79
N TYR A 110 5.25 6.53 -4.98
CA TYR A 110 3.84 6.24 -5.22
C TYR A 110 3.64 5.09 -6.20
N LEU A 111 2.61 4.29 -5.93
CA LEU A 111 2.13 3.24 -6.83
C LEU A 111 0.60 3.33 -6.96
N ARG A 112 0.09 2.86 -8.10
CA ARG A 112 -1.26 2.30 -8.18
C ARG A 112 -1.15 0.80 -7.96
N ASP A 113 -1.99 0.25 -7.10
CA ASP A 113 -2.17 -1.20 -7.01
C ASP A 113 -2.92 -1.73 -8.26
N PRO A 114 -3.08 -3.06 -8.42
CA PRO A 114 -3.75 -3.67 -9.58
C PRO A 114 -5.20 -3.22 -9.81
N ASP A 115 -5.87 -2.69 -8.78
CA ASP A 115 -7.24 -2.18 -8.85
C ASP A 115 -7.28 -0.64 -8.93
N GLY A 116 -6.12 -0.02 -9.08
CA GLY A 116 -5.96 1.42 -9.24
C GLY A 116 -6.02 2.21 -7.94
N ASN A 117 -6.00 1.59 -6.75
CA ASN A 117 -5.88 2.33 -5.50
C ASN A 117 -4.52 3.00 -5.43
N LYS A 118 -4.49 4.30 -5.11
CA LYS A 118 -3.22 5.03 -4.95
C LYS A 118 -2.66 4.75 -3.56
N ILE A 119 -1.45 4.22 -3.53
CA ILE A 119 -0.70 3.93 -2.31
C ILE A 119 0.69 4.59 -2.34
N CYS A 120 1.28 4.75 -1.18
CA CYS A 120 2.56 5.43 -1.01
C CYS A 120 3.39 4.74 0.07
N ALA A 121 4.70 4.67 -0.10
CA ALA A 121 5.64 4.48 1.00
C ALA A 121 6.32 5.81 1.32
N THR A 122 6.42 6.15 2.60
CA THR A 122 6.98 7.42 3.06
C THR A 122 7.92 7.18 4.23
N HIS A 123 9.09 7.79 4.17
CA HIS A 123 10.04 7.91 5.26
C HIS A 123 10.17 9.39 5.65
N PHE A 124 10.00 9.70 6.93
CA PHE A 124 10.26 11.03 7.47
C PHE A 124 11.76 11.22 7.63
N MET A 125 12.33 12.16 6.87
CA MET A 125 13.75 12.47 6.99
C MET A 125 13.98 13.38 8.21
N PRO A 126 15.12 13.24 8.89
CA PRO A 126 15.51 14.14 9.97
C PRO A 126 15.79 15.56 9.48
#